data_AF-A0A7C3QKA5-F1
#
_entry.id   AF-A0A7C3QKA5-F1
#
_cell.length_a   1.000
_cell.length_b   1.000
_cell.length_c   1.000
_cell.angle_alpha   90.00
_cell.angle_beta   90.00
_cell.angle_gamma   90.00
#
_symmetry.space_group_name_H-M   'P 1'
#
loop_
_entity.id
_entity.type
_entity.pdbx_description
1 polymer ?
#
loop_
_entity_poly.entity_id
_entity_poly.type
_entity_poly.pdbx_seq_one_letter_code
_entity_poly.pdbx_strand_id
1 'polypeptide(L)'
;MRRLVVLPILLAVIAAACSGAGNAPRTEAPPRSPRETAERFFSLWQEKKYDAMYGLLSTEAQATIDREKFVGRYEAIAEEATITGVDFDLGTPDPAAENEIPVTVTVHTSFFGDIVQENVVPLKKEAIPLAASPEATPETRDEWRVQWT
;
A
#
# COMPACT_ATOMS: atom_id res chain seq x y z
N MET A 1 -32.18 -39.03 -46.01
CA MET A 1 -31.01 -39.53 -46.74
C MET A 1 -29.81 -39.49 -45.80
N ARG A 2 -29.19 -40.65 -45.61
CA ARG A 2 -28.14 -40.99 -44.65
C ARG A 2 -26.79 -40.84 -45.33
N ARG A 3 -25.89 -40.04 -44.76
CA ARG A 3 -24.44 -40.23 -44.93
C ARG A 3 -23.76 -40.00 -43.58
N LEU A 4 -23.57 -41.12 -42.88
CA LEU A 4 -22.54 -41.31 -41.88
C LEU A 4 -21.18 -41.10 -42.57
N VAL A 5 -20.33 -40.26 -41.98
CA VAL A 5 -18.88 -40.36 -42.18
C VAL A 5 -18.24 -40.38 -40.80
N VAL A 6 -17.51 -41.47 -40.56
CA VAL A 6 -16.83 -41.83 -39.33
C VAL A 6 -15.45 -41.15 -39.30
N LEU A 7 -15.15 -40.59 -38.11
CA LEU A 7 -13.87 -40.22 -37.47
C LEU A 7 -12.54 -40.69 -38.13
N PRO A 8 -11.44 -39.94 -37.92
CA PRO A 8 -10.58 -40.34 -36.82
C PRO A 8 -10.13 -39.20 -35.90
N ILE A 9 -10.07 -39.55 -34.61
CA ILE A 9 -9.44 -38.82 -33.51
C ILE A 9 -7.96 -38.66 -33.84
N LEU A 10 -7.49 -37.41 -33.90
CA LEU A 10 -6.07 -37.11 -33.79
C LEU A 10 -5.82 -36.52 -32.39
N LEU A 11 -5.30 -37.38 -31.53
CA LEU A 11 -4.77 -37.04 -30.23
C LEU A 11 -3.46 -36.23 -30.45
N ALA A 12 -3.53 -34.91 -30.34
CA ALA A 12 -2.36 -34.05 -30.26
C ALA A 12 -2.27 -33.48 -28.85
N VAL A 13 -1.59 -34.23 -27.97
CA VAL A 13 -1.15 -33.75 -26.66
C VAL A 13 -0.03 -32.74 -26.92
N ILE A 14 -0.36 -31.44 -26.87
CA ILE A 14 0.64 -30.37 -26.77
C ILE A 14 0.66 -29.93 -25.31
N ALA A 15 1.59 -30.52 -24.57
CA ALA A 15 2.01 -30.01 -23.26
C ALA A 15 2.83 -28.73 -23.48
N ALA A 16 2.17 -27.57 -23.51
CA ALA A 16 2.84 -26.29 -23.32
C ALA A 16 2.94 -26.02 -21.82
N ALA A 17 3.94 -26.65 -21.20
CA ALA A 17 4.31 -26.39 -19.82
C ALA A 17 5.04 -25.03 -19.72
N CYS A 18 4.58 -24.23 -18.77
CA CYS A 18 5.31 -23.20 -18.04
C CYS A 18 5.87 -22.01 -18.85
N SER A 19 5.00 -21.03 -19.08
CA SER A 19 5.42 -19.62 -18.92
C SER A 19 4.34 -18.85 -18.15
N GLY A 20 3.89 -19.44 -17.05
CA GLY A 20 3.38 -18.67 -15.93
C GLY A 20 4.57 -18.00 -15.26
N ALA A 21 5.07 -16.92 -15.86
CA ALA A 21 5.84 -15.94 -15.12
C ALA A 21 4.88 -15.38 -14.07
N GLY A 22 4.90 -16.03 -12.91
CA GLY A 22 4.10 -15.66 -11.77
C GLY A 22 4.31 -14.17 -11.53
N ASN A 23 3.21 -13.44 -11.50
CA ASN A 23 3.15 -12.08 -10.99
C ASN A 23 3.36 -12.12 -9.47
N ALA A 24 4.52 -12.62 -9.04
CA ALA A 24 4.94 -12.52 -7.66
C ALA A 24 4.96 -11.02 -7.34
N PRO A 25 4.32 -10.56 -6.24
CA PRO A 25 4.42 -9.18 -5.84
C PRO A 25 5.89 -8.83 -5.74
N ARG A 26 6.37 -7.94 -6.61
CA ARG A 26 7.72 -7.39 -6.46
C ARG A 26 7.66 -6.59 -5.16
N THR A 27 8.30 -7.10 -4.10
CA THR A 27 8.47 -6.34 -2.87
C THR A 27 9.19 -5.06 -3.24
N GLU A 28 8.46 -3.95 -3.22
CA GLU A 28 9.01 -2.63 -3.50
C GLU A 28 10.01 -2.29 -2.40
N ALA A 29 11.14 -1.68 -2.76
CA ALA A 29 12.13 -1.28 -1.78
C ALA A 29 11.51 -0.29 -0.79
N PRO A 30 11.89 -0.32 0.50
CA PRO A 30 11.37 0.64 1.46
C PRO A 30 11.73 2.08 1.05
N PRO A 31 10.85 3.06 1.28
CA PRO A 31 11.15 4.47 1.04
C PRO A 31 12.39 4.93 1.80
N ARG A 32 13.19 5.82 1.21
CA ARG A 32 14.50 6.22 1.73
C ARG A 32 14.46 7.54 2.51
N SER A 33 13.37 8.29 2.41
CA SER A 33 13.19 9.60 3.07
C SER A 33 11.80 9.75 3.71
N PRO A 34 11.62 10.72 4.62
CA PRO A 34 10.30 11.05 5.16
C PRO A 34 9.31 11.41 4.06
N ARG A 35 9.73 12.24 3.10
CA ARG A 35 8.89 12.67 1.97
C ARG A 35 8.48 11.48 1.08
N GLU A 36 9.42 10.60 0.72
CA GLU A 36 9.08 9.40 -0.07
C GLU A 36 8.11 8.48 0.69
N THR A 37 8.21 8.41 2.02
CA THR A 37 7.29 7.62 2.85
C THR A 37 5.89 8.22 2.86
N ALA A 38 5.78 9.54 3.04
CA ALA A 38 4.50 10.26 2.97
C ALA A 38 3.86 10.09 1.58
N GLU A 39 4.63 10.32 0.51
CA GLU A 39 4.19 10.16 -0.87
C GLU A 39 3.63 8.76 -1.11
N ARG A 40 4.35 7.73 -0.65
CA ARG A 40 3.92 6.35 -0.76
C ARG A 40 2.64 6.07 0.03
N PHE A 41 2.52 6.58 1.25
CA PHE A 41 1.33 6.41 2.08
C PHE A 41 0.08 7.00 1.42
N PHE A 42 0.16 8.24 0.94
CA PHE A 42 -0.97 8.89 0.29
C PHE A 42 -1.29 8.33 -1.10
N SER A 43 -0.29 7.89 -1.86
CA SER A 43 -0.52 7.14 -3.10
C SER A 43 -1.31 5.85 -2.84
N LEU A 44 -0.96 5.11 -1.79
CA LEU A 44 -1.71 3.91 -1.40
C LEU A 44 -3.13 4.24 -0.96
N TRP A 45 -3.36 5.38 -0.31
CA TRP A 45 -4.72 5.84 0.02
C TRP A 45 -5.53 6.16 -1.24
N GLN A 46 -4.95 6.92 -2.18
CA GLN A 46 -5.54 7.20 -3.49
C GLN A 46 -5.90 5.91 -4.23
N GLU A 47 -5.05 4.89 -4.17
CA GLU A 47 -5.27 3.57 -4.77
C GLU A 47 -6.17 2.64 -3.93
N LYS A 48 -6.71 3.11 -2.79
CA LYS A 48 -7.54 2.34 -1.84
C LYS A 48 -6.84 1.08 -1.29
N LYS A 49 -5.52 1.09 -1.20
CA LYS A 49 -4.68 -0.02 -0.70
C LYS A 49 -4.42 0.11 0.81
N TYR A 50 -5.48 0.04 1.60
CA TYR A 50 -5.43 0.31 3.05
C TYR A 50 -4.53 -0.67 3.83
N ASP A 51 -4.50 -1.94 3.45
CA ASP A 51 -3.59 -2.92 4.08
C ASP A 51 -2.11 -2.57 3.86
N ALA A 52 -1.77 -2.08 2.67
CA ALA A 52 -0.43 -1.61 2.36
C ALA A 52 -0.11 -0.30 3.09
N MET A 53 -1.09 0.60 3.26
CA MET A 53 -0.92 1.79 4.11
C MET A 53 -0.57 1.42 5.54
N TYR A 54 -1.27 0.42 6.11
CA TYR A 54 -0.97 -0.08 7.44
C TYR A 54 0.49 -0.58 7.54
N GLY A 55 1.00 -1.21 6.48
CA GLY A 55 2.40 -1.65 6.38
C GLY A 55 3.44 -0.52 6.50
N LEU A 56 3.07 0.74 6.30
CA LEU A 56 3.95 1.90 6.44
C LEU A 56 3.87 2.59 7.80
N LEU A 57 2.94 2.17 8.67
CA LEU A 57 2.83 2.73 10.02
C LEU A 57 4.05 2.38 10.87
N SER A 58 4.33 3.23 11.85
CA SER A 58 5.38 2.99 12.85
C SER A 58 5.12 1.70 13.63
N THR A 59 6.19 1.09 14.13
CA THR A 59 6.08 -0.12 14.97
C THR A 59 5.15 0.14 16.17
N GLU A 60 5.23 1.34 16.73
CA GLU A 60 4.35 1.79 17.83
C GLU A 60 2.88 1.84 17.43
N ALA A 61 2.56 2.43 16.27
CA ALA A 61 1.18 2.49 15.76
C ALA A 61 0.65 1.08 15.44
N GLN A 62 1.47 0.21 14.85
CA GLN A 62 1.07 -1.18 14.59
C GLN A 62 0.86 -2.00 15.88
N ALA A 63 1.57 -1.65 16.96
CA ALA A 63 1.40 -2.32 18.26
C ALA A 63 0.09 -1.91 18.97
N THR A 64 -0.44 -0.72 18.68
CA THR A 64 -1.64 -0.18 19.34
C THR A 64 -2.89 -0.31 18.48
N ILE A 65 -2.75 -0.29 17.16
CA ILE A 65 -3.84 -0.36 16.20
C ILE A 65 -3.80 -1.72 15.51
N ASP A 66 -4.87 -2.48 15.72
CA ASP A 66 -5.12 -3.73 15.01
C ASP A 66 -5.28 -3.47 13.49
N ARG A 67 -4.66 -4.32 12.68
CA ARG A 67 -4.60 -4.17 11.22
C ARG A 67 -5.99 -4.20 10.60
N GLU A 68 -6.81 -5.18 10.97
CA GLU A 68 -8.16 -5.35 10.47
C GLU A 68 -9.03 -4.16 10.86
N LYS A 69 -8.87 -3.61 12.07
CA LYS A 69 -9.55 -2.38 12.48
C LYS A 69 -9.12 -1.15 11.69
N PHE A 70 -7.83 -1.01 11.40
CA PHE A 70 -7.34 0.10 10.56
C PHE A 70 -7.95 0.02 9.16
N VAL A 71 -7.87 -1.14 8.52
CA VAL A 71 -8.41 -1.37 7.18
C VAL A 71 -9.92 -1.14 7.16
N GLY A 72 -10.66 -1.78 8.09
CA GLY A 72 -12.11 -1.65 8.16
C GLY A 72 -12.58 -0.22 8.42
N ARG A 73 -11.81 0.58 9.18
CA ARG A 73 -12.13 2.00 9.39
C ARG A 73 -12.04 2.80 8.09
N TYR A 74 -10.97 2.60 7.31
CA TYR A 74 -10.81 3.29 6.03
C TYR A 74 -11.85 2.86 5.00
N GLU A 75 -12.18 1.57 4.95
CA GLU A 75 -13.25 1.04 4.10
C GLU A 75 -14.61 1.64 4.48
N ALA A 76 -14.96 1.64 5.77
CA ALA A 76 -16.21 2.22 6.25
C ALA A 76 -16.31 3.72 5.95
N ILE A 77 -15.23 4.48 6.16
CA ILE A 77 -15.19 5.91 5.79
C ILE A 77 -15.41 6.08 4.29
N ALA A 78 -14.75 5.27 3.45
CA ALA A 78 -14.90 5.36 2.00
C ALA A 78 -16.33 5.05 1.54
N GLU A 79 -16.97 4.04 2.14
CA GLU A 79 -18.36 3.67 1.86
C GLU A 79 -19.35 4.74 2.35
N GLU A 80 -19.29 5.09 3.64
CA GLU A 80 -20.25 5.99 4.29
C GLU A 80 -20.15 7.43 3.76
N ALA A 81 -18.93 7.93 3.51
CA ALA A 81 -18.74 9.25 2.93
C ALA A 81 -18.91 9.24 1.40
N THR A 82 -19.14 8.08 0.78
CA THR A 82 -19.27 7.92 -0.68
C THR A 82 -18.05 8.41 -1.46
N ILE A 83 -16.86 8.08 -0.98
CA ILE A 83 -15.59 8.54 -1.54
C ILE A 83 -15.39 7.94 -2.94
N THR A 84 -15.32 8.81 -3.94
CA THR A 84 -15.06 8.47 -5.34
C THR A 84 -13.59 8.60 -5.70
N GLY A 85 -12.84 9.43 -4.99
CA GLY A 85 -11.40 9.64 -5.21
C GLY A 85 -10.73 10.38 -4.07
N VAL A 86 -9.41 10.31 -4.01
CA VAL A 86 -8.57 11.06 -3.08
C VAL A 86 -7.38 11.59 -3.86
N ASP A 87 -7.17 12.90 -3.79
CA ASP A 87 -5.99 13.57 -4.31
C ASP A 87 -5.20 14.17 -3.15
N PHE A 88 -3.89 14.32 -3.32
CA PHE A 88 -3.03 14.92 -2.30
C PHE A 88 -1.91 15.76 -2.93
N ASP A 89 -1.46 16.77 -2.19
CA ASP A 89 -0.28 17.56 -2.51
C ASP A 89 0.61 17.67 -1.27
N LEU A 90 1.89 17.28 -1.41
CA LEU A 90 2.86 17.37 -0.32
C LEU A 90 3.56 18.71 -0.34
N GLY A 91 3.33 19.49 0.71
CA GLY A 91 3.99 20.78 0.93
C GLY A 91 5.49 20.66 1.20
N THR A 92 6.12 21.82 1.39
CA THR A 92 7.53 21.89 1.78
C THR A 92 7.63 21.83 3.31
N PRO A 93 8.40 20.89 3.90
CA PRO A 93 8.58 20.83 5.34
C PRO A 93 9.43 22.01 5.85
N ASP A 94 9.27 22.34 7.13
CA ASP A 94 10.17 23.27 7.82
C ASP A 94 11.58 22.63 7.89
N PRO A 95 12.67 23.34 7.52
CA PRO A 95 14.04 22.84 7.70
C PRO A 95 14.38 22.41 9.14
N ALA A 96 13.69 22.94 10.15
CA ALA A 96 13.84 22.53 11.55
C ALA A 96 13.07 21.25 11.91
N ALA A 97 12.14 20.80 11.06
CA ALA A 97 11.26 19.65 11.26
C ALA A 97 11.06 18.84 9.96
N GLU A 98 12.16 18.40 9.35
CA GLU A 98 12.15 17.70 8.05
C GLU A 98 11.35 16.38 8.02
N ASN A 99 11.01 15.82 9.18
CA ASN A 99 10.20 14.62 9.34
C ASN A 99 8.71 14.90 9.56
N GLU A 100 8.29 16.16 9.51
CA GLU A 100 6.88 16.58 9.56
C GLU A 100 6.50 17.13 8.17
N ILE A 101 5.74 16.34 7.40
CA ILE A 101 5.42 16.68 6.01
C ILE A 101 4.03 17.30 5.95
N PRO A 102 3.89 18.59 5.59
CA PRO A 102 2.60 19.19 5.32
C PRO A 102 1.93 18.51 4.12
N VAL A 103 0.63 18.31 4.20
CA VAL A 103 -0.16 17.72 3.12
C VAL A 103 -1.51 18.40 3.02
N THR A 104 -1.93 18.69 1.80
CA THR A 104 -3.31 19.02 1.49
C THR A 104 -3.95 17.81 0.83
N VAL A 105 -5.05 17.32 1.37
CA VAL A 105 -5.81 16.19 0.84
C VAL A 105 -7.17 16.68 0.36
N THR A 106 -7.52 16.35 -0.87
CA THR A 106 -8.87 16.55 -1.42
C THR A 106 -9.56 15.21 -1.52
N VAL A 107 -10.61 15.01 -0.73
CA VAL A 107 -11.45 13.82 -0.78
C VAL A 107 -12.66 14.13 -1.64
N HIS A 108 -12.78 13.46 -2.78
CA HIS A 108 -13.92 13.57 -3.67
C HIS A 108 -15.03 12.64 -3.19
N THR A 109 -16.22 13.19 -2.98
CA THR A 109 -17.39 12.40 -2.59
C THR A 109 -18.54 12.63 -3.56
N SER A 110 -19.36 11.60 -3.78
CA SER A 110 -20.54 11.74 -4.63
C SER A 110 -21.69 12.52 -3.98
N PHE A 111 -21.74 12.54 -2.64
CA PHE A 111 -22.85 13.12 -1.89
C PHE A 111 -22.51 14.47 -1.24
N PHE A 112 -21.32 14.63 -0.67
CA PHE A 112 -20.91 15.82 0.09
C PHE A 112 -20.08 16.82 -0.73
N GLY A 113 -19.77 16.50 -1.99
CA GLY A 113 -18.83 17.26 -2.81
C GLY A 113 -17.37 17.01 -2.39
N ASP A 114 -16.50 17.96 -2.72
CA ASP A 114 -15.08 17.86 -2.37
C ASP A 114 -14.84 18.34 -0.93
N ILE A 115 -14.13 17.52 -0.15
CA ILE A 115 -13.71 17.84 1.21
C ILE A 115 -12.20 18.06 1.19
N VAL A 116 -11.76 19.27 1.51
CA VAL A 116 -10.34 19.64 1.56
C VAL A 116 -9.85 19.64 3.01
N GLN A 117 -8.71 19.00 3.26
CA GLN A 117 -8.08 18.92 4.57
C GLN A 117 -6.61 19.30 4.47
N GLU A 118 -6.17 20.21 5.33
CA GLU A 118 -4.76 20.54 5.51
C GLU A 118 -4.26 19.86 6.79
N ASN A 119 -3.21 19.06 6.66
CA ASN A 119 -2.65 18.27 7.77
C ASN A 119 -1.13 18.33 7.74
N VAL A 120 -0.52 17.86 8.82
CA VAL A 120 0.91 17.55 8.89
C VAL A 120 1.05 16.08 9.23
N VAL A 121 1.80 15.34 8.43
CA VAL A 121 2.10 13.93 8.69
C VAL A 121 3.44 13.82 9.39
N PRO A 122 3.49 13.35 10.65
CA PRO A 122 4.73 13.05 11.32
C PRO A 122 5.29 11.69 10.88
N LEU A 123 6.58 11.66 10.55
CA LEU A 123 7.33 10.46 10.21
C LEU A 123 8.41 10.21 11.26
N LYS A 124 8.71 8.94 11.50
CA LYS A 124 9.79 8.51 12.39
C LYS A 124 10.72 7.54 11.67
N LYS A 125 12.01 7.71 11.89
CA LYS A 125 13.03 6.76 11.44
C LYS A 125 13.14 5.63 12.46
N GLU A 126 13.05 4.40 12.01
CA GLU A 126 13.13 3.19 12.84
C GLU A 126 14.19 2.24 12.28
N ALA A 127 14.90 1.56 13.18
CA ALA A 127 15.81 0.47 12.82
C ALA A 127 15.02 -0.85 12.82
N ILE A 128 14.73 -1.36 11.63
CA ILE A 128 13.95 -2.58 11.44
C ILE A 128 14.89 -3.79 11.40
N PRO A 129 14.69 -4.80 12.26
CA PRO A 129 15.47 -6.03 12.21
C PRO A 129 15.31 -6.72 10.86
N LEU A 130 16.42 -7.07 10.23
CA LEU A 130 16.43 -7.99 9.10
C LEU A 130 16.23 -9.41 9.62
N ALA A 131 15.47 -10.23 8.90
CA ALA A 131 15.30 -11.63 9.24
C ALA A 131 16.68 -12.32 9.18
N ALA A 132 17.21 -12.66 10.35
CA ALA A 132 18.50 -13.31 10.50
C ALA A 132 18.33 -14.80 10.81
N SER A 133 19.32 -15.60 10.41
CA SER A 133 19.46 -16.97 10.92
C SER A 133 19.72 -16.92 12.44
N PRO A 134 19.29 -17.91 13.25
CA PRO A 134 19.38 -17.85 14.72
C PRO A 134 20.79 -17.60 15.29
N GLU A 135 21.83 -17.86 14.50
CA GLU A 135 23.25 -17.73 14.88
C GLU A 135 23.92 -16.45 14.36
N ALA A 136 23.21 -15.61 13.59
CA ALA A 136 23.79 -14.40 13.01
C ALA A 136 23.60 -13.17 13.93
N THR A 137 24.54 -12.23 13.87
CA THR A 137 24.38 -10.91 14.48
C THR A 137 23.13 -10.24 13.88
N PRO A 138 22.25 -9.64 14.70
CA PRO A 138 21.06 -8.97 14.17
C PRO A 138 21.48 -7.79 13.30
N GLU A 139 21.28 -7.92 11.99
CA GLU A 139 21.40 -6.79 11.08
C GLU A 139 20.09 -6.00 11.11
N THR A 140 20.20 -4.68 11.06
CA THR A 140 19.04 -3.79 10.96
C THR A 140 19.13 -2.98 9.67
N ARG A 141 17.97 -2.55 9.17
CA ARG A 141 17.89 -1.52 8.15
C ARG A 141 17.09 -0.33 8.67
N ASP A 142 17.52 0.86 8.31
CA ASP A 142 16.79 2.08 8.59
C ASP A 142 15.58 2.20 7.66
N GLU A 143 14.40 2.43 8.22
CA GLU A 143 13.18 2.74 7.48
C GLU A 143 12.47 3.95 8.08
N TRP A 144 11.83 4.74 7.23
CA TRP A 144 10.92 5.80 7.66
C TRP A 144 9.49 5.25 7.73
N ARG A 145 8.76 5.63 8.78
CA ARG A 145 7.41 5.15 9.09
C ARG A 145 6.47 6.30 9.42
N VAL A 146 5.19 6.15 9.10
CA VAL A 146 4.14 7.10 9.46
C VAL A 146 3.79 6.95 10.94
N GLN A 147 3.90 8.02 11.71
CA GLN A 147 3.45 8.05 13.11
C GLN A 147 1.95 8.31 13.14
N TRP A 148 1.17 7.23 13.04
CA TRP A 148 -0.28 7.28 13.10
C TRP A 148 -0.79 7.22 14.54
N THR A 149 -1.85 7.97 14.85
CA THR A 149 -2.46 8.08 16.18
C THR A 149 -3.97 7.86 16.14
#